data_AF-A0A7C4UYJ5-F1
#
_entry.id   AF-A0A7C4UYJ5-F1
#
_cell.length_a   1.000
_cell.length_b   1.000
_cell.length_c   1.000
_cell.angle_alpha   90.00
_cell.angle_beta   90.00
_cell.angle_gamma   90.00
#
_symmetry.space_group_name_H-M   'P 1'
#
loop_
_entity.id
_entity.type
_entity.pdbx_description
1 polymer ?
#
loop_
_entity_poly.entity_id
_entity_poly.type
_entity_poly.pdbx_seq_one_letter_code
_entity_poly.pdbx_strand_id
1 'polypeptide(L)' 'QVNDLASSRTALGGVLLFGNLDPVAVLAGGDEAQIRESVQKAKDAGVDAVWPGCDLVLQTPIGHLKAMRSGDPS' A
#
# COMPACT_ATOMS: atom_id res chain seq x y z
N GLN A 1 -9.41 5.28 -4.04
CA GLN A 1 -10.24 4.91 -2.87
C GLN A 1 -9.78 5.80 -1.71
N VAL A 2 -10.66 6.31 -0.84
CA VAL A 2 -10.31 7.40 0.12
C VAL A 2 -10.62 6.96 1.56
N ASN A 3 -9.99 5.89 2.03
CA ASN A 3 -10.11 5.47 3.43
C ASN A 3 -8.84 5.86 4.22
N ASP A 4 -9.03 6.47 5.39
CA ASP A 4 -7.96 6.75 6.35
C ASP A 4 -7.71 5.53 7.25
N LEU A 5 -6.50 4.99 7.16
CA LEU A 5 -6.12 3.76 7.86
C LEU A 5 -6.03 3.96 9.37
N ALA A 6 -5.59 5.14 9.82
CA ALA A 6 -5.46 5.45 11.24
C ALA A 6 -6.83 5.46 11.94
N SER A 7 -7.83 6.10 11.31
CA SER A 7 -9.21 6.07 11.76
C SER A 7 -9.79 4.65 11.79
N SER A 8 -9.48 3.84 10.77
CA SER A 8 -9.96 2.45 10.67
C SER A 8 -9.39 1.57 11.79
N ARG A 9 -8.10 1.69 12.13
CA ARG A 9 -7.46 0.94 13.24
C ARG A 9 -8.11 1.24 14.59
N THR A 10 -8.47 2.49 14.81
CA THR A 10 -9.13 2.91 16.05
C THR A 10 -10.56 2.36 16.15
N ALA A 11 -11.28 2.28 15.03
CA ALA A 11 -12.67 1.84 14.99
C ALA A 11 -12.86 0.32 15.00
N LEU A 12 -11.91 -0.45 14.44
CA LEU A 12 -12.10 -1.85 14.07
C LEU A 12 -11.32 -2.85 14.96
N GLY A 13 -11.16 -2.56 16.25
CA GLY A 13 -10.39 -3.42 17.16
C GLY A 13 -10.71 -4.92 17.02
N GLY A 14 -9.71 -5.70 16.59
CA GLY A 14 -9.79 -7.16 16.47
C GLY A 14 -9.87 -7.76 15.05
N VAL A 15 -9.91 -6.94 13.99
CA VAL A 15 -9.86 -7.42 12.59
C VAL A 15 -8.54 -7.08 11.89
N LEU A 16 -8.16 -7.93 10.94
CA LEU A 16 -6.98 -7.70 10.09
C LEU A 16 -7.25 -6.53 9.12
N LEU A 17 -6.33 -5.58 9.08
CA LEU A 17 -6.34 -4.44 8.17
C LEU A 17 -5.33 -4.66 7.05
N PHE A 18 -5.86 -4.77 5.83
CA PHE A 18 -5.07 -4.86 4.61
C PHE A 18 -5.20 -3.56 3.82
N GLY A 19 -4.08 -2.97 3.41
CA GLY A 19 -4.13 -1.83 2.51
C GLY A 19 -2.98 -0.83 2.60
N ASN A 20 -3.16 0.36 2.02
CA ASN A 20 -4.14 0.63 0.96
C ASN A 20 -3.53 1.42 -0.21
N LEU A 21 -2.40 0.94 -0.74
CA LEU A 21 -1.72 1.63 -1.84
C LEU A 21 -2.67 1.89 -3.00
N ASP A 22 -2.70 3.13 -3.50
CA ASP A 22 -3.53 3.48 -4.65
C ASP A 22 -3.04 2.72 -5.88
N PRO A 23 -3.85 1.82 -6.46
CA PRO A 23 -3.39 0.97 -7.55
C PRO A 23 -3.14 1.74 -8.85
N VAL A 24 -3.73 2.92 -9.03
CA VAL A 24 -3.58 3.73 -10.23
C VAL A 24 -2.48 4.77 -10.03
N ALA A 25 -2.62 5.62 -9.00
CA ALA A 25 -1.74 6.76 -8.81
C ALA A 25 -0.37 6.37 -8.23
N VAL A 26 -0.30 5.28 -7.44
CA VAL A 26 0.96 4.83 -6.82
C VAL A 26 1.51 3.61 -7.55
N LEU A 27 0.74 2.54 -7.70
CA LEU A 27 1.28 1.29 -8.25
C LEU A 27 1.48 1.35 -9.78
N ALA A 28 0.49 1.82 -10.55
CA ALA A 28 0.61 1.87 -12.01
C ALA A 28 1.34 3.12 -12.52
N GLY A 29 1.04 4.29 -11.95
CA GLY A 29 1.48 5.60 -12.45
C GLY A 29 2.62 6.26 -11.68
N GLY A 30 2.99 5.75 -10.50
CA GLY A 30 4.10 6.27 -9.70
C GLY A 30 5.44 5.70 -10.13
N ASP A 31 6.50 6.05 -9.39
CA ASP A 31 7.82 5.42 -9.51
C ASP A 31 8.13 4.48 -8.33
N GLU A 32 9.23 3.73 -8.41
CA GLU A 32 9.61 2.79 -7.35
C GLU A 32 9.87 3.47 -6.00
N ALA A 33 10.33 4.72 -5.97
CA ALA A 33 10.60 5.44 -4.73
C ALA A 33 9.29 5.84 -4.04
N GLN A 34 8.34 6.38 -4.79
CA GLN A 34 6.99 6.70 -4.32
C GLN A 34 6.25 5.46 -3.82
N ILE A 35 6.43 4.32 -4.49
CA ILE A 35 5.86 3.04 -4.03
C ILE A 35 6.45 2.65 -2.68
N ARG A 36 7.79 2.65 -2.52
CA ARG A 36 8.45 2.32 -1.24
C ARG A 36 8.03 3.26 -0.12
N GLU A 37 7.92 4.55 -0.38
CA GLU A 37 7.43 5.54 0.58
C GLU A 37 5.98 5.24 1.00
N SER A 38 5.12 4.90 0.03
CA SER A 38 3.72 4.55 0.29
C SER A 38 3.58 3.25 1.08
N VAL A 39 4.44 2.26 0.82
CA VAL A 39 4.56 1.03 1.62
C VAL A 39 4.93 1.38 3.07
N GLN A 40 5.92 2.25 3.28
CA GLN A 40 6.34 2.63 4.63
C GLN A 40 5.22 3.37 5.38
N LYS A 41 4.54 4.33 4.73
CA LYS A 41 3.39 5.03 5.33
C LYS A 41 2.26 4.08 5.74
N ALA A 42 1.97 3.07 4.92
CA ALA A 42 0.96 2.06 5.26
C ALA A 42 1.37 1.23 6.50
N LYS A 43 2.64 0.82 6.58
CA LYS A 43 3.19 0.15 7.77
C LYS A 43 3.08 1.02 9.02
N ASP A 44 3.47 2.29 8.92
CA ASP A 44 3.43 3.25 10.04
C ASP A 44 1.98 3.52 10.50
N ALA A 45 1.00 3.43 9.59
CA ALA A 45 -0.42 3.53 9.90
C ALA A 45 -1.02 2.29 10.57
N GLY A 46 -0.25 1.20 10.71
CA GLY A 46 -0.64 0.01 11.47
C GLY A 46 -1.47 -1.01 10.68
N VAL A 47 -1.25 -1.12 9.36
CA VAL A 47 -1.79 -2.25 8.58
C VAL A 47 -1.12 -3.55 8.97
N ASP A 48 -1.87 -4.64 9.01
CA ASP A 48 -1.34 -5.97 9.28
C ASP A 48 -0.72 -6.58 8.02
N ALA A 49 -1.16 -6.18 6.83
CA ALA A 49 -0.46 -6.45 5.57
C ALA A 49 -0.63 -5.30 4.56
N VAL A 50 0.45 -5.02 3.83
CA VAL A 50 0.45 -4.04 2.75
C VAL A 50 -0.22 -4.67 1.52
N TRP A 51 -1.26 -4.02 1.02
CA TRP A 51 -2.05 -4.49 -0.11
C TRP A 51 -2.51 -3.31 -0.98
N PRO A 52 -2.74 -3.52 -2.29
CA PRO A 52 -3.47 -2.56 -3.11
C PRO A 52 -4.83 -2.21 -2.49
N GLY A 53 -5.23 -0.93 -2.50
CA GLY A 53 -6.53 -0.50 -1.96
C GLY A 53 -7.74 -0.95 -2.80
N CYS A 54 -7.50 -1.44 -4.02
CA CYS A 54 -8.46 -2.07 -4.93
C CYS A 54 -7.67 -3.10 -5.78
N ASP A 55 -8.27 -3.68 -6.81
CA ASP A 55 -7.58 -4.62 -7.69
C ASP A 55 -6.34 -4.01 -8.38
N LEU A 56 -5.40 -4.88 -8.76
CA LEU A 56 -4.19 -4.48 -9.49
C LEU A 56 -4.54 -4.07 -10.92
N VAL A 57 -3.97 -2.96 -11.38
CA VAL A 57 -4.07 -2.56 -12.80
C VAL A 57 -3.20 -3.49 -13.63
N LEU A 58 -3.75 -4.11 -14.68
CA LEU A 58 -3.04 -5.11 -15.51
C LEU A 58 -1.74 -4.56 -16.13
N GLN A 59 -1.67 -3.26 -16.37
CA GLN A 59 -0.50 -2.57 -16.92
C GLN A 59 0.58 -2.24 -15.89
N THR A 60 0.39 -2.60 -14.62
CA THR A 60 1.37 -2.32 -13.55
C THR A 60 2.71 -2.99 -13.86
N PRO A 61 3.82 -2.23 -13.95
CA PRO A 61 5.13 -2.80 -14.23
C PRO A 61 5.57 -3.79 -13.14
N ILE A 62 6.24 -4.87 -13.54
CA ILE A 62 6.77 -5.86 -12.58
C ILE A 62 7.78 -5.23 -11.59
N GLY A 63 8.53 -4.20 -12.01
CA GLY A 63 9.42 -3.43 -11.12
C GLY A 63 8.68 -2.80 -9.95
N HIS A 64 7.46 -2.31 -10.19
CA HIS A 64 6.63 -1.67 -9.18
C HIS A 64 6.10 -2.69 -8.16
N LEU A 65 5.77 -3.90 -8.61
CA LEU A 65 5.41 -5.01 -7.72
C LEU A 65 6.60 -5.44 -6.85
N LYS A 66 7.81 -5.44 -7.42
CA LYS A 66 9.04 -5.69 -6.65
C LYS A 66 9.29 -4.59 -5.62
N ALA A 67 9.10 -3.32 -5.97
CA ALA A 67 9.20 -2.19 -5.04
C ALA A 67 8.19 -2.31 -3.89
N MET A 68 6.96 -2.76 -4.18
CA MET A 68 5.94 -3.03 -3.16
C MET A 68 6.37 -4.12 -2.17
N ARG A 69 6.99 -5.21 -2.67
CA ARG A 69 7.54 -6.28 -1.82
C ARG A 69 8.75 -5.82 -1.00
N SER A 70 9.59 -4.98 -1.59
CA SER A 70 10.91 -4.62 -1.06
C SER A 70 10.86 -3.38 -0.18
N GLY A 71 9.79 -3.17 0.59
CA GLY A 71 9.69 -2.10 1.58
C GLY A 71 10.64 -2.27 2.77
N ASP A 72 11.80 -2.88 2.55
CA ASP A 72 12.91 -3.07 3.46
C ASP A 72 14.13 -2.45 2.77
N PRO A 73 14.74 -1.39 3.34
CA PRO A 73 15.99 -0.86 2.79
C PRO A 73 17.06 -1.95 2.94
N SER A 74 17.53 -2.48 1.81
CA SER A 74 18.78 -3.24 1.73
C SER A 74 19.94 -2.47 2.37
#